data_AF-A0A2V9Z707-F1
#
_entry.id   AF-A0A2V9Z707-F1
#
_cell.length_a   1.000
_cell.length_b   1.000
_cell.length_c   1.000
_cell.angle_alpha   90.00
_cell.angle_beta   90.00
_cell.angle_gamma   90.00
#
_symmetry.space_group_name_H-M   'P 1'
#
loop_
_entity.id
_entity.type
_entity.pdbx_description
1 polymer ?
#
loop_
_entity_poly.entity_id
_entity_poly.type
_entity_poly.pdbx_seq_one_letter_code
_entity_poly.pdbx_strand_id
1 'polypeptide(L)'
;QANACLIDSALSNAKANAKSGYFYDLAATANNGINTSYTVGSAPSGYNVTGVRAFCSVEDGVIRFNPNVGGAIAAPITAGCDNTWTVLQ
;
A
#
# COMPACT_ATOMS: atom_id res chain seq x y z
N GLN A 1 -12.80 -9.94 3.02
CA GLN A 1 -13.33 -10.42 1.72
C GLN A 1 -14.03 -11.75 1.96
N ALA A 2 -15.33 -11.88 1.67
CA ALA A 2 -16.10 -13.04 2.11
C ALA A 2 -16.36 -14.12 1.04
N ASN A 3 -16.42 -13.79 -0.26
CA ASN A 3 -17.04 -14.72 -1.23
C ASN A 3 -16.46 -14.80 -2.66
N ALA A 4 -15.41 -14.04 -3.02
CA ALA A 4 -14.92 -14.02 -4.41
C ALA A 4 -13.60 -14.78 -4.63
N CYS A 5 -12.79 -15.06 -3.60
CA CYS A 5 -11.48 -15.72 -3.65
C CYS A 5 -10.49 -15.22 -4.73
N LEU A 6 -10.78 -14.10 -5.39
CA LEU A 6 -9.91 -13.51 -6.42
C LEU A 6 -8.63 -12.96 -5.82
N ILE A 7 -8.69 -12.56 -4.55
CA ILE A 7 -7.54 -12.08 -3.79
C ILE A 7 -7.44 -12.94 -2.54
N ASP A 8 -6.20 -13.25 -2.15
CA ASP A 8 -5.91 -13.97 -0.91
C ASP A 8 -6.54 -13.25 0.30
N SER A 9 -7.11 -14.03 1.21
CA SER A 9 -7.81 -13.52 2.38
C SER A 9 -6.87 -12.76 3.30
N ALA A 10 -5.63 -13.20 3.47
CA ALA A 10 -4.65 -12.49 4.28
C ALA A 10 -4.34 -11.12 3.67
N LEU A 11 -4.20 -11.03 2.34
CA LEU A 11 -3.95 -9.75 1.66
C LEU A 11 -5.16 -8.82 1.78
N SER A 12 -6.37 -9.36 1.63
CA SER A 12 -7.60 -8.57 1.72
C SER A 12 -7.85 -7.95 3.11
N ASN A 13 -7.26 -8.54 4.16
CA ASN A 13 -7.35 -8.06 5.53
C ASN A 13 -6.05 -7.36 5.98
N ALA A 14 -5.11 -7.12 5.05
CA ALA A 14 -3.77 -6.68 5.39
C ALA A 14 -3.65 -5.21 5.82
N LYS A 15 -4.75 -4.46 5.80
CA LYS A 15 -4.82 -3.16 6.45
C LYS A 15 -4.72 -3.27 7.98
N ALA A 16 -5.33 -4.31 8.55
CA ALA A 16 -5.35 -4.55 10.00
C ALA A 16 -4.38 -5.66 10.42
N ASN A 17 -4.14 -6.66 9.56
CA ASN A 17 -3.32 -7.83 9.88
C ASN A 17 -2.19 -7.97 8.86
N ALA A 18 -0.97 -7.57 9.22
CA ALA A 18 0.15 -7.56 8.28
C ALA A 18 0.34 -8.90 7.57
N LYS A 19 0.43 -8.86 6.24
CA LYS A 19 0.75 -10.02 5.41
C LYS A 19 2.24 -9.99 5.10
N SER A 20 2.95 -11.06 5.44
CA SER A 20 4.40 -11.17 5.21
C SER A 20 5.19 -9.99 5.78
N GLY A 21 4.75 -9.44 6.92
CA GLY A 21 5.42 -8.33 7.61
C GLY A 21 5.10 -6.93 7.07
N TYR A 22 4.13 -6.79 6.17
CA TYR A 22 3.68 -5.51 5.63
C TYR A 22 2.17 -5.33 5.74
N PHE A 23 1.74 -4.11 6.01
CA PHE A 23 0.35 -3.71 5.87
C PHE A 23 0.10 -3.22 4.44
N TYR A 24 -1.12 -3.44 3.91
CA TYR A 24 -1.54 -3.01 2.57
C TYR A 24 -2.91 -2.34 2.62
N ASP A 25 -3.06 -1.21 1.91
CA ASP A 25 -4.31 -0.46 1.81
C ASP A 25 -4.49 0.06 0.40
N LEU A 26 -5.74 0.35 0.07
CA LEU A 26 -6.13 0.96 -1.18
C LEU A 26 -6.97 2.20 -0.89
N ALA A 27 -6.64 3.28 -1.57
CA ALA A 27 -7.47 4.47 -1.64
C ALA A 27 -7.95 4.61 -3.08
N ALA A 28 -9.23 4.94 -3.27
CA ALA A 28 -9.77 5.26 -4.58
C ALA A 28 -10.33 6.68 -4.55
N THR A 29 -10.17 7.43 -5.63
CA THR A 29 -10.89 8.70 -5.80
C THR A 29 -12.09 8.46 -6.69
N ALA A 30 -13.28 8.82 -6.17
CA ALA A 30 -14.51 8.73 -6.91
C ALA A 30 -14.84 10.07 -7.57
N ASN A 31 -15.17 10.05 -8.85
CA ASN A 31 -15.80 11.15 -9.56
C ASN A 31 -17.22 10.72 -9.92
N ASN A 32 -18.23 11.45 -9.42
CA ASN A 32 -19.64 11.15 -9.64
C ASN A 32 -20.04 9.70 -9.30
N GLY A 33 -19.49 9.15 -8.21
CA GLY A 33 -19.76 7.77 -7.75
C GLY A 33 -19.01 6.67 -8.50
N ILE A 34 -18.17 7.03 -9.48
CA ILE A 34 -17.32 6.10 -10.23
C ILE A 34 -15.88 6.26 -9.73
N ASN A 35 -15.24 5.18 -9.32
CA ASN A 35 -13.81 5.20 -8.98
C ASN A 35 -13.00 5.43 -10.26
N THR A 36 -12.37 6.59 -10.40
CA THR A 36 -11.59 6.98 -11.59
C THR A 36 -10.10 6.80 -11.42
N SER A 37 -9.64 6.66 -10.17
CA SER A 37 -8.23 6.56 -9.82
C SER A 37 -8.08 5.70 -8.57
N TYR A 38 -6.94 5.04 -8.42
CA TYR A 38 -6.56 4.26 -7.27
C TYR A 38 -5.11 4.48 -6.88
N THR A 39 -4.87 4.37 -5.58
CA THR A 39 -3.55 4.35 -4.99
C THR A 39 -3.48 3.15 -4.07
N VAL A 40 -2.51 2.28 -4.31
CA VAL A 40 -2.18 1.20 -3.37
C VAL A 40 -0.90 1.56 -2.63
N GLY A 41 -0.94 1.38 -1.31
CA GLY A 41 0.15 1.70 -0.41
C GLY A 41 0.52 0.51 0.44
N SER A 42 1.76 0.48 0.90
CA SER A 42 2.25 -0.49 1.88
C SER A 42 3.27 0.12 2.82
N ALA A 43 3.30 -0.41 4.04
CA ALA A 43 4.24 -0.02 5.09
C ALA A 43 4.67 -1.25 5.89
N PRO A 44 5.89 -1.28 6.43
CA PRO A 44 6.34 -2.40 7.26
C PRO A 44 5.53 -2.42 8.56
N SER A 45 5.17 -3.62 9.03
CA SER A 45 4.51 -3.78 10.33
C SER A 45 5.41 -3.48 11.52
N GLY A 46 6.73 -3.55 11.33
CA GLY A 46 7.74 -3.08 12.26
C GLY A 46 8.94 -2.52 11.51
N TYR A 47 9.23 -1.24 11.70
CA TYR A 47 10.34 -0.55 11.06
C TYR A 47 11.65 -1.10 11.59
N ASN A 48 12.58 -1.36 10.66
CA ASN A 48 13.85 -2.01 10.94
C ASN A 48 13.73 -3.42 11.55
N VAL A 49 12.56 -4.05 11.42
CA VAL A 49 12.31 -5.45 11.84
C VAL A 49 11.75 -6.25 10.68
N THR A 50 10.60 -5.84 10.14
CA THR A 50 10.00 -6.48 8.95
C THR A 50 10.32 -5.73 7.66
N GLY A 51 10.77 -4.48 7.77
CA GLY A 51 11.22 -3.68 6.64
C GLY A 51 11.64 -2.28 7.04
N VAL A 52 12.31 -1.60 6.11
CA VAL A 52 12.72 -0.20 6.26
C VAL A 52 12.15 0.70 5.18
N ARG A 53 11.41 0.17 4.20
CA ARG A 53 10.84 0.92 3.07
C ARG A 53 9.34 0.84 3.08
N ALA A 54 8.69 1.89 2.60
CA ALA A 54 7.30 1.85 2.20
C ALA A 54 7.24 1.70 0.68
N PHE A 55 6.19 1.06 0.16
CA PHE A 55 5.99 0.94 -1.29
C PHE A 55 4.62 1.45 -1.68
N CYS A 56 4.52 1.92 -2.92
CA CYS A 56 3.26 2.37 -3.43
C CYS A 56 3.19 2.23 -4.96
N SER A 57 1.98 2.20 -5.50
CA SER A 57 1.70 2.18 -6.93
C SER A 57 0.40 2.94 -7.18
N VAL A 58 0.33 3.58 -8.33
CA VAL A 58 -0.88 4.25 -8.84
C VAL A 58 -1.31 3.55 -10.14
N GLU A 59 -2.11 4.22 -10.96
CA GLU A 59 -2.69 3.68 -12.19
C GLU A 59 -1.67 3.43 -13.31
N ASP A 60 -0.44 3.93 -13.13
CA ASP A 60 0.69 3.63 -14.02
C ASP A 60 1.21 2.19 -13.88
N GLY A 61 0.82 1.48 -12.81
CA GLY A 61 1.24 0.12 -12.51
C GLY A 61 2.72 0.01 -12.10
N VAL A 62 3.41 1.13 -11.87
CA VAL A 62 4.82 1.16 -11.51
C VAL A 62 4.96 1.13 -9.99
N ILE A 63 5.71 0.14 -9.49
CA ILE A 63 6.03 0.05 -8.06
C ILE A 63 7.11 1.07 -7.73
N ARG A 64 6.84 1.87 -6.71
CA ARG A 64 7.74 2.90 -6.18
C ARG A 64 8.01 2.62 -4.72
N PHE A 65 9.12 3.15 -4.21
CA PHE A 65 9.48 3.04 -2.81
C PHE A 65 9.83 4.40 -2.19
N ASN A 66 9.52 4.52 -0.91
CA ASN A 66 10.00 5.58 -0.03
C ASN A 66 10.96 4.95 0.99
N PRO A 67 12.13 5.56 1.25
CA PRO A 67 13.08 5.08 2.24
C PRO A 67 12.55 5.09 3.68
N ASN A 68 11.33 5.62 3.93
CA ASN A 68 10.65 5.64 5.22
C ASN A 68 11.52 6.19 6.35
N VAL A 69 12.21 7.32 6.08
CA VAL A 69 13.25 7.90 6.95
C VAL A 69 12.72 8.26 8.35
N GLY A 70 11.40 8.46 8.50
CA GLY A 70 10.71 8.72 9.76
C GLY A 70 10.30 7.48 10.55
N GLY A 71 10.56 6.27 10.04
CA GLY A 71 10.26 5.02 10.73
C GLY A 71 8.76 4.79 10.94
N ALA A 72 7.91 5.23 10.01
CA ALA A 72 6.47 5.09 10.15
C ALA A 72 6.07 3.59 10.18
N ILE A 73 5.38 3.20 11.24
CA ILE A 73 4.92 1.83 11.53
C ILE A 73 3.45 1.83 11.92
N ALA A 74 2.59 2.34 11.05
CA ALA A 74 1.15 2.27 11.21
C ALA A 74 0.50 2.66 9.90
N ALA A 75 -0.55 1.92 9.55
CA ALA A 75 -1.35 2.05 8.32
C ALA A 75 -0.53 2.10 7.01
N PRO A 76 -1.01 1.48 5.94
CA PRO A 76 -0.34 1.54 4.65
C PRO A 76 -0.31 2.98 4.12
N ILE A 77 0.85 3.43 3.62
CA ILE A 77 1.02 4.82 3.17
C ILE A 77 0.38 4.97 1.79
N THR A 78 -0.90 5.33 1.77
CA THR A 78 -1.62 5.75 0.56
C THR A 78 -1.59 7.27 0.38
N ALA A 79 -1.52 8.02 1.48
CA ALA A 79 -1.39 9.48 1.45
C ALA A 79 0.02 9.91 0.98
N GLY A 80 0.09 10.73 -0.06
CA GLY A 80 1.36 11.20 -0.64
C GLY A 80 2.10 10.13 -1.45
N CYS A 81 1.46 9.00 -1.75
CA CYS A 81 1.93 8.14 -2.84
C CYS A 81 1.57 8.79 -4.17
N ASP A 82 2.60 9.12 -4.93
CA ASP A 82 2.49 9.68 -6.27
C ASP A 82 3.73 9.28 -7.09
N ASN A 83 3.84 9.85 -8.28
CA ASN A 83 4.95 9.59 -9.20
C ASN A 83 6.29 10.22 -8.77
N THR A 84 6.35 10.91 -7.62
CA THR A 84 7.58 11.51 -7.10
C THR A 84 8.43 10.53 -6.32
N TRP A 85 7.85 9.41 -5.87
CA TRP A 85 8.61 8.34 -5.21
C TRP A 85 9.52 7.61 -6.20
N THR A 86 10.66 7.14 -5.69
CA THR A 86 11.68 6.44 -6.48
C THR A 86 11.11 5.14 -7.03
N VAL A 87 11.25 4.92 -8.34
CA VAL A 87 10.85 3.67 -8.99
C VAL A 87 11.70 2.51 -8.48
N LEU A 88 11.04 1.39 -8.18
CA LEU A 88 11.71 0.13 -7.87
C LEU A 88 12.14 -0.50 -9.21
N GLN A 89 13.44 -0.47 -9.49
CA GLN A 89 14.04 -1.13 -10.68
C GLN A 89 14.12 -2.63 -10.51
#